data_AF-A0A9W6K5W0-F1
#
_entry.id   AF-A0A9W6K5W0-F1
#
_cell.length_a   1.000
_cell.length_b   1.000
_cell.length_c   1.000
_cell.angle_alpha   90.00
_cell.angle_beta   90.00
_cell.angle_gamma   90.00
#
_symmetry.space_group_name_H-M   'P 1'
#
loop_
_entity.id
_entity.type
_entity.pdbx_description
1 polymer ?
#
loop_
_entity_poly.entity_id
_entity_poly.type
_entity_poly.pdbx_seq_one_letter_code
_entity_poly.pdbx_strand_id
1 'polypeptide(L)'
;MENLYDAPKAELIDKPLAPFGPPFFVTSTRKLCVLYLCTFGYYTLYWSFKQWFSQRRSAGYKVLPAARGLFYIFFVHSLSALISKRLMLMERPSWRYDSAPTWLVGLVVLGWVVNGFERYGAWSQVVAMPLIVLVLVAKVLPLIGMQRQANLASGDPAGQSNDAFSGWNWFFVVPGALIWVMATVGFVLLALGS
;
A
#
# COMPACT_ATOMS: atom_id res chain seq x y z
N MET A 1 -33.10 37.49 31.35
CA MET A 1 -32.47 37.80 30.06
C MET A 1 -32.53 36.53 29.23
N GLU A 2 -33.54 36.42 28.35
CA GLU A 2 -33.66 35.29 27.43
C GLU A 2 -32.56 35.40 26.37
N ASN A 3 -31.76 34.35 26.25
CA ASN A 3 -30.70 34.27 25.25
C ASN A 3 -31.35 33.98 23.89
N LEU A 4 -31.57 35.03 23.09
CA LEU A 4 -32.33 35.04 21.83
C LEU A 4 -31.53 34.52 20.63
N TYR A 5 -30.45 33.75 20.84
CA TYR A 5 -29.65 33.21 19.76
C TYR A 5 -29.13 31.81 20.07
N ASP A 6 -29.87 30.79 19.63
CA ASP A 6 -29.32 29.45 19.42
C ASP A 6 -28.84 29.37 17.97
N ALA A 7 -27.52 29.27 17.78
CA ALA A 7 -26.95 29.01 16.47
C ALA A 7 -27.50 27.68 15.94
N PRO A 8 -27.94 27.60 14.67
CA PRO A 8 -28.45 26.36 14.12
C PRO A 8 -27.36 25.30 14.28
N LYS A 9 -27.67 24.22 15.01
CA LYS A 9 -26.79 23.06 15.12
C LYS A 9 -26.59 22.55 13.69
N ALA A 10 -25.43 22.83 13.11
CA ALA A 10 -25.03 22.29 11.84
C ALA A 10 -24.99 20.78 12.01
N GLU A 11 -26.05 20.11 11.54
CA GLU A 11 -26.05 18.68 11.33
C GLU A 11 -24.82 18.40 10.46
N LEU A 12 -23.86 17.65 11.00
CA LEU A 12 -22.73 17.17 10.23
C LEU A 12 -23.32 16.24 9.19
N ILE A 13 -23.73 16.81 8.05
CA ILE A 13 -24.10 16.03 6.88
C ILE A 13 -22.83 15.26 6.56
N ASP A 14 -22.84 13.97 6.91
CA ASP A 14 -21.88 13.00 6.43
C ASP A 14 -21.86 13.15 4.92
N LYS A 15 -20.82 13.84 4.44
CA LYS A 15 -20.67 14.21 3.04
C LYS A 15 -20.90 12.93 2.25
N PRO A 16 -21.94 12.85 1.40
CA PRO A 16 -22.22 11.61 0.71
C PRO A 16 -20.94 11.25 -0.03
N LEU A 17 -20.44 10.03 0.21
CA LEU A 17 -19.42 9.43 -0.64
C LEU A 17 -19.83 9.76 -2.07
N ALA A 18 -18.92 10.30 -2.87
CA ALA A 18 -19.18 10.62 -4.27
C ALA A 18 -20.02 9.48 -4.89
N PRO A 19 -20.96 9.75 -5.81
CA PRO A 19 -21.89 8.73 -6.34
C PRO A 19 -21.22 7.44 -6.87
N PHE A 20 -19.90 7.47 -7.01
CA PHE A 20 -19.06 6.39 -7.48
C PHE A 20 -18.11 5.78 -6.41
N GLY A 21 -18.34 6.01 -5.11
CA GLY A 21 -17.55 5.43 -4.01
C GLY A 21 -16.31 6.25 -3.63
N PRO A 22 -15.42 5.71 -2.77
CA PRO A 22 -14.23 6.44 -2.35
C PRO A 22 -13.28 6.64 -3.55
N PRO A 23 -12.65 7.82 -3.65
CA PRO A 23 -11.79 8.20 -4.77
C PRO A 23 -10.48 7.45 -4.82
N PHE A 24 -9.94 7.04 -3.66
CA PHE A 24 -8.81 6.14 -3.57
C PHE A 24 -9.22 4.85 -2.88
N PHE A 25 -8.41 3.81 -3.06
CA PHE A 25 -8.67 2.55 -2.41
C PHE A 25 -8.36 2.66 -0.91
N VAL A 26 -9.38 2.42 -0.10
CA VAL A 26 -9.29 2.42 1.36
C VAL A 26 -9.01 1.01 1.87
N THR A 27 -8.06 0.89 2.79
CA THR A 27 -7.77 -0.35 3.53
C THR A 27 -7.04 -0.01 4.83
N SER A 28 -7.24 -0.80 5.87
CA SER A 28 -6.46 -0.66 7.10
C SER A 28 -4.98 -0.97 6.83
N THR A 29 -4.08 -0.27 7.53
CA THR A 29 -2.63 -0.51 7.38
C THR A 29 -2.24 -1.91 7.84
N ARG A 30 -2.92 -2.46 8.87
CA ARG A 30 -2.70 -3.84 9.33
C ARG A 30 -2.97 -4.84 8.20
N LYS A 31 -4.12 -4.72 7.54
CA LYS A 31 -4.51 -5.60 6.44
C LYS A 31 -3.54 -5.49 5.28
N LEU A 32 -3.14 -4.27 4.92
CA LEU A 32 -2.10 -3.99 3.93
C LEU A 32 -0.79 -4.73 4.27
N CYS A 33 -0.27 -4.59 5.49
CA CYS A 33 0.98 -5.23 5.91
C CYS A 33 0.90 -6.75 5.84
N VAL A 34 -0.16 -7.35 6.40
CA VAL A 34 -0.33 -8.80 6.43
C VAL A 34 -0.42 -9.35 5.00
N LEU A 35 -1.26 -8.77 4.16
CA LEU A 35 -1.39 -9.22 2.77
C LEU A 35 -0.09 -9.01 1.98
N TYR A 36 0.58 -7.88 2.18
CA TYR A 36 1.87 -7.61 1.55
C TYR A 36 2.94 -8.65 1.91
N LEU A 37 3.10 -8.96 3.21
CA LEU A 37 4.10 -9.91 3.67
C LEU A 37 3.75 -11.36 3.30
N CYS A 38 2.50 -11.77 3.48
CA CYS A 38 2.07 -13.13 3.14
C CYS A 38 2.06 -13.41 1.63
N THR A 39 1.95 -12.37 0.79
CA THR A 39 2.05 -12.50 -0.67
C THR A 39 3.44 -12.17 -1.20
N PHE A 40 4.48 -12.08 -0.35
CA PHE A 40 5.85 -11.78 -0.77
C PHE A 40 5.96 -10.51 -1.64
N GLY A 41 5.12 -9.52 -1.35
CA GLY A 41 5.05 -8.24 -2.04
C GLY A 41 4.19 -8.19 -3.29
N TYR A 42 3.64 -9.32 -3.77
CA TYR A 42 2.73 -9.33 -4.93
C TYR A 42 1.45 -8.53 -4.69
N TYR A 43 1.01 -8.40 -3.44
CA TYR A 43 -0.13 -7.55 -3.09
C TYR A 43 0.03 -6.09 -3.56
N THR A 44 1.25 -5.58 -3.77
CA THR A 44 1.46 -4.22 -4.32
C THR A 44 0.86 -4.05 -5.71
N LEU A 45 0.84 -5.10 -6.54
CA LEU A 45 0.22 -5.07 -7.88
C LEU A 45 -1.29 -4.92 -7.76
N TYR A 46 -1.91 -5.73 -6.89
CA TYR A 46 -3.34 -5.64 -6.59
C TYR A 46 -3.71 -4.28 -5.99
N TRP A 47 -2.90 -3.83 -5.02
CA TRP A 47 -3.06 -2.53 -4.37
C TRP A 47 -3.03 -1.40 -5.39
N SER A 48 -2.00 -1.35 -6.23
CA SER A 48 -1.88 -0.33 -7.28
C SER A 48 -3.05 -0.38 -8.26
N PHE A 49 -3.44 -1.57 -8.71
CA PHE A 49 -4.63 -1.76 -9.53
C PHE A 49 -5.89 -1.16 -8.87
N LYS A 50 -6.14 -1.49 -7.59
CA LYS A 50 -7.30 -0.99 -6.85
C LYS A 50 -7.28 0.51 -6.65
N GLN A 51 -6.10 1.11 -6.42
CA GLN A 51 -5.94 2.55 -6.34
C GLN A 51 -6.37 3.22 -7.65
N TRP A 52 -5.83 2.76 -8.78
CA TRP A 52 -6.18 3.30 -10.11
C TRP A 52 -7.61 3.00 -10.54
N PHE A 53 -8.19 1.88 -10.08
CA PHE A 53 -9.59 1.55 -10.35
C PHE A 53 -10.54 2.52 -9.63
N SER A 54 -10.26 2.82 -8.35
CA SER A 54 -11.03 3.79 -7.56
C SER A 54 -10.91 5.19 -8.17
N GLN A 55 -9.69 5.58 -8.55
CA GLN A 55 -9.43 6.87 -9.18
C GLN A 55 -10.15 7.03 -10.53
N ARG A 56 -10.15 5.99 -11.38
CA ARG A 56 -10.89 5.99 -12.65
C ARG A 56 -12.37 6.26 -12.43
N ARG A 57 -12.93 5.60 -11.42
CA ARG A 57 -14.35 5.66 -11.09
C ARG A 57 -14.73 7.05 -10.52
N SER A 58 -13.84 7.70 -9.77
CA SER A 58 -14.09 9.04 -9.23
C SER A 58 -13.80 10.19 -10.19
N ALA A 59 -12.84 10.06 -11.10
CA ALA A 59 -12.34 11.20 -11.87
C ALA A 59 -12.81 11.24 -13.33
N GLY A 60 -13.53 10.22 -13.80
CA GLY A 60 -14.23 10.27 -15.09
C GLY A 60 -13.36 10.19 -16.35
N TYR A 61 -12.03 10.05 -16.24
CA TYR A 61 -11.12 9.91 -17.39
C TYR A 61 -10.72 8.46 -17.66
N LYS A 62 -10.45 8.15 -18.94
CA LYS A 62 -10.04 6.80 -19.38
C LYS A 62 -8.62 6.50 -18.91
N VAL A 63 -8.49 5.65 -17.91
CA VAL A 63 -7.23 4.95 -17.56
C VAL A 63 -7.42 3.45 -17.65
N LEU A 64 -6.32 2.74 -17.89
CA LEU A 64 -6.23 1.28 -17.79
C LEU A 64 -5.65 0.91 -16.42
N PRO A 65 -6.48 0.58 -15.40
CA PRO A 65 -5.98 0.32 -14.05
C PRO A 65 -5.06 -0.91 -14.01
N ALA A 66 -5.32 -1.90 -14.85
CA ALA A 66 -4.50 -3.12 -14.92
C ALA A 66 -3.07 -2.82 -15.37
N ALA A 67 -2.91 -2.04 -16.44
CA ALA A 67 -1.58 -1.63 -16.92
C ALA A 67 -0.83 -0.81 -15.86
N ARG A 68 -1.51 0.17 -15.23
CA ARG A 68 -0.88 0.97 -14.16
C ARG A 68 -0.61 0.18 -12.88
N GLY A 69 -1.38 -0.87 -12.63
CA GLY A 69 -1.17 -1.84 -11.56
C GLY A 69 0.08 -2.67 -11.78
N LEU A 70 0.22 -3.25 -12.98
CA LEU A 70 1.38 -4.06 -13.36
C LEU A 70 2.67 -3.23 -13.37
N PHE A 71 2.60 -2.03 -13.93
CA PHE A 71 3.73 -1.10 -14.05
C PHE A 71 3.77 -0.05 -12.93
N TYR A 72 3.40 -0.44 -11.70
CA TYR A 72 3.22 0.50 -10.59
C TYR A 72 4.44 1.38 -10.31
N ILE A 73 5.66 0.90 -10.59
CA ILE A 73 6.91 1.62 -10.38
C ILE A 73 6.92 2.97 -11.13
N PHE A 74 6.37 3.01 -12.36
CA PHE A 74 6.29 4.25 -13.14
C PHE A 74 5.14 5.16 -12.68
N PHE A 75 4.09 4.58 -12.10
CA PHE A 75 2.86 5.29 -11.79
C PHE A 75 2.72 5.70 -10.32
N VAL A 76 3.57 5.21 -9.41
CA VAL A 76 3.46 5.49 -7.97
C VAL A 76 3.67 6.97 -7.65
N HIS A 77 4.58 7.66 -8.34
CA HIS A 77 4.77 9.10 -8.19
C HIS A 77 3.54 9.88 -8.63
N SER A 78 2.96 9.50 -9.77
CA SER A 78 1.70 10.10 -10.26
C SER A 78 0.59 9.89 -9.25
N LEU A 79 0.42 8.67 -8.73
CA LEU A 79 -0.60 8.35 -7.72
C LEU A 79 -0.42 9.22 -6.46
N SER A 80 0.81 9.33 -5.95
CA SER A 80 1.11 10.19 -4.79
C SER A 80 0.78 11.66 -5.05
N ALA A 81 1.11 12.18 -6.23
CA ALA A 81 0.77 13.55 -6.62
C ALA A 81 -0.74 13.78 -6.69
N LEU A 82 -1.52 12.81 -7.19
CA LEU A 82 -2.98 12.85 -7.20
C LEU A 82 -3.57 12.88 -5.78
N ILE A 83 -3.04 12.06 -4.87
CA ILE A 83 -3.44 12.05 -3.46
C ILE A 83 -3.12 13.39 -2.80
N SER A 84 -1.89 13.88 -2.97
CA SER A 84 -1.42 15.14 -2.41
C SER A 84 -2.25 16.34 -2.88
N LYS A 85 -2.50 16.45 -4.19
CA LYS A 85 -3.36 17.48 -4.78
C LYS A 85 -4.75 17.48 -4.14
N ARG A 86 -5.31 16.29 -3.88
CA ARG A 86 -6.64 16.20 -3.27
C ARG A 86 -6.64 16.57 -1.79
N LEU A 87 -5.60 16.23 -1.04
CA LEU A 87 -5.46 16.66 0.35
C LEU A 87 -5.34 18.18 0.45
N MET A 88 -4.58 18.81 -0.45
CA MET A 88 -4.49 20.27 -0.56
C MET A 88 -5.86 20.91 -0.81
N LEU A 89 -6.66 20.34 -1.71
CA LEU A 89 -8.03 20.81 -1.98
C LEU A 89 -8.99 20.62 -0.80
N MET A 90 -8.68 19.71 0.13
CA MET A 90 -9.47 19.49 1.35
C MET A 90 -8.98 20.35 2.53
N GLU A 91 -8.02 21.25 2.31
CA GLU A 91 -7.34 22.04 3.34
C GLU A 91 -6.76 21.17 4.47
N ARG A 92 -6.51 19.89 4.17
CA ARG A 92 -5.83 18.99 5.07
C ARG A 92 -4.34 19.12 4.80
N PRO A 93 -3.49 19.22 5.85
CA PRO A 93 -2.06 19.22 5.64
C PRO A 93 -1.69 17.95 4.88
N SER A 94 -1.26 18.10 3.63
CA SER A 94 -0.61 17.03 2.90
C SER A 94 0.70 16.77 3.63
N TRP A 95 0.86 15.57 4.17
CA TRP A 95 2.05 15.24 4.92
C TRP A 95 3.28 15.25 4.01
N ARG A 96 4.38 15.86 4.48
CA ARG A 96 5.65 16.10 3.76
C ARG A 96 6.54 14.85 3.56
N TYR A 97 5.97 13.65 3.48
CA TYR A 97 6.70 12.44 3.05
C TYR A 97 6.65 12.31 1.52
N ASP A 98 7.02 13.38 0.82
CA ASP A 98 7.08 13.45 -0.63
C ASP A 98 8.04 12.38 -1.22
N SER A 99 8.92 11.85 -0.37
CA SER A 99 9.87 10.79 -0.70
C SER A 99 9.32 9.36 -0.58
N ALA A 100 8.11 9.12 -0.05
CA ALA A 100 7.56 7.75 0.05
C ALA A 100 7.55 6.99 -1.29
N PRO A 101 7.07 7.55 -2.42
CA PRO A 101 7.17 6.89 -3.72
C PRO A 101 8.63 6.67 -4.14
N THR A 102 9.52 7.63 -3.90
CA THR A 102 10.96 7.52 -4.20
C THR A 102 11.61 6.38 -3.43
N TRP A 103 11.33 6.26 -2.13
CA TRP A 103 11.79 5.16 -1.28
C TRP A 103 11.26 3.81 -1.76
N LEU A 104 9.98 3.73 -2.14
CA LEU A 104 9.42 2.49 -2.67
C LEU A 104 10.17 2.07 -3.94
N VAL A 105 10.33 2.98 -4.91
CA VAL A 105 11.04 2.70 -6.17
C VAL A 105 12.49 2.30 -5.90
N GLY A 106 13.19 3.05 -5.04
CA GLY A 106 14.58 2.75 -4.65
C GLY A 106 14.72 1.36 -4.02
N LEU A 107 13.81 0.97 -3.12
CA LEU A 107 13.81 -0.36 -2.51
C LEU A 107 13.44 -1.47 -3.51
N VAL A 108 12.62 -1.17 -4.53
CA VAL A 108 12.33 -2.13 -5.61
C VAL A 108 13.57 -2.38 -6.45
N VAL A 109 14.25 -1.32 -6.87
CA VAL A 109 15.51 -1.39 -7.61
C VAL A 109 16.59 -2.10 -6.78
N LEU A 110 16.72 -1.77 -5.50
CA LEU A 110 17.64 -2.46 -4.58
C LEU A 110 17.35 -3.95 -4.51
N GLY A 111 16.08 -4.35 -4.44
CA GLY A 111 15.68 -5.75 -4.48
C GLY A 111 16.13 -6.47 -5.74
N TRP A 112 16.03 -5.82 -6.91
CA TRP A 112 16.54 -6.38 -8.17
C TRP A 112 18.06 -6.51 -8.19
N VAL A 113 18.77 -5.53 -7.64
CA VAL A 113 20.23 -5.57 -7.52
C VAL A 113 20.69 -6.73 -6.63
N VAL A 114 20.08 -6.90 -5.45
CA VAL A 114 20.38 -8.01 -4.53
C VAL A 114 20.11 -9.37 -5.21
N ASN A 115 18.96 -9.52 -5.86
CA ASN A 115 18.65 -10.74 -6.63
C ASN A 115 19.63 -10.97 -7.79
N GLY A 116 20.10 -9.90 -8.42
CA GLY A 116 21.12 -9.97 -9.47
C GLY A 116 22.43 -10.55 -8.97
N PHE A 117 22.96 -10.03 -7.85
CA PHE A 117 24.20 -10.54 -7.26
C PHE A 117 24.13 -12.04 -6.92
N GLU A 118 23.01 -12.50 -6.36
CA GLU A 118 22.79 -13.93 -6.12
C GLU A 118 22.75 -14.71 -7.44
N ARG A 119 21.92 -14.28 -8.40
CA ARG A 119 21.69 -14.98 -9.67
C ARG A 119 22.95 -15.11 -10.53
N TYR A 120 23.84 -14.12 -10.48
CA TYR A 120 25.12 -14.14 -11.19
C TYR A 120 26.25 -14.80 -10.38
N GLY A 121 25.95 -15.43 -9.24
CA GLY A 121 26.90 -16.20 -8.43
C GLY A 121 27.89 -15.35 -7.62
N ALA A 122 27.67 -14.03 -7.55
CA ALA A 122 28.54 -13.13 -6.79
C ALA A 122 28.30 -13.27 -5.27
N TRP A 123 27.07 -13.57 -4.85
CA TRP A 123 26.70 -13.81 -3.45
C TRP A 123 26.06 -15.18 -3.27
N SER A 124 26.36 -15.82 -2.14
CA SER A 124 25.67 -17.05 -1.75
C SER A 124 24.23 -16.76 -1.33
N GLN A 125 23.37 -17.77 -1.44
CA GLN A 125 21.98 -17.68 -0.98
C GLN A 125 21.89 -17.34 0.52
N VAL A 126 22.85 -17.79 1.34
CA VAL A 126 22.92 -17.47 2.78
C VAL A 126 23.10 -15.96 3.02
N VAL A 127 23.83 -15.26 2.15
CA VAL A 127 24.02 -13.80 2.21
C VAL A 127 22.84 -13.06 1.58
N ALA A 128 22.36 -13.52 0.41
CA ALA A 128 21.33 -12.83 -0.35
C ALA A 128 19.94 -12.88 0.33
N MET A 129 19.54 -14.04 0.86
CA MET A 129 18.18 -14.26 1.35
C MET A 129 17.78 -13.30 2.50
N PRO A 130 18.61 -13.09 3.55
CA PRO A 130 18.32 -12.09 4.58
C PRO A 130 18.20 -10.67 4.04
N LEU A 131 19.01 -10.28 3.05
CA LEU A 131 18.94 -8.97 2.42
C LEU A 131 17.65 -8.80 1.60
N ILE A 132 17.22 -9.84 0.89
CA ILE A 132 15.94 -9.85 0.15
C ILE A 132 14.77 -9.68 1.13
N VAL A 133 14.76 -10.43 2.24
CA VAL A 133 13.73 -10.31 3.28
C VAL A 133 13.74 -8.92 3.93
N LEU A 134 14.92 -8.38 4.23
CA LEU A 134 15.06 -7.03 4.77
C LEU A 134 14.49 -5.98 3.81
N VAL A 135 14.81 -6.07 2.52
CA VAL A 135 14.28 -5.17 1.49
C VAL A 135 12.76 -5.32 1.34
N LEU A 136 12.23 -6.54 1.44
CA LEU A 136 10.79 -6.79 1.45
C LEU A 136 10.12 -6.09 2.63
N VAL A 137 10.61 -6.29 3.86
CA VAL A 137 10.05 -5.66 5.07
C VAL A 137 10.19 -4.14 5.02
N ALA A 138 11.32 -3.61 4.54
CA ALA A 138 11.56 -2.17 4.45
C ALA A 138 10.54 -1.45 3.55
N LYS A 139 10.03 -2.11 2.49
CA LYS A 139 8.99 -1.55 1.60
C LYS A 139 7.65 -1.31 2.28
N VAL A 140 7.40 -1.96 3.42
CA VAL A 140 6.16 -1.75 4.19
C VAL A 140 6.03 -0.29 4.64
N LEU A 141 7.13 0.36 5.01
CA LEU A 141 7.10 1.74 5.51
C LEU A 141 6.56 2.76 4.48
N PRO A 142 7.12 2.87 3.26
CA PRO A 142 6.55 3.77 2.26
C PRO A 142 5.14 3.37 1.85
N LEU A 143 4.80 2.07 1.80
CA LEU A 143 3.45 1.60 1.50
C LEU A 143 2.43 2.04 2.56
N ILE A 144 2.74 1.91 3.85
CA ILE A 144 1.90 2.45 4.94
C ILE A 144 1.74 3.96 4.79
N GLY A 145 2.84 4.68 4.52
CA GLY A 145 2.82 6.12 4.33
C GLY A 145 1.83 6.54 3.24
N MET A 146 1.94 5.94 2.06
CA MET A 146 1.03 6.21 0.93
C MET A 146 -0.41 5.80 1.23
N GLN A 147 -0.63 4.64 1.87
CA GLN A 147 -1.99 4.18 2.20
C GLN A 147 -2.70 5.09 3.19
N ARG A 148 -2.00 5.58 4.23
CA ARG A 148 -2.57 6.53 5.19
C ARG A 148 -3.04 7.81 4.51
N GLN A 149 -2.28 8.31 3.54
CA GLN A 149 -2.68 9.49 2.76
C GLN A 149 -3.86 9.19 1.83
N ALA A 150 -3.89 8.02 1.19
CA ALA A 150 -5.02 7.58 0.36
C ALA A 150 -6.32 7.45 1.20
N ASN A 151 -6.21 6.87 2.40
CA ASN A 151 -7.26 6.75 3.40
C ASN A 151 -7.79 8.13 3.84
N LEU A 152 -6.88 9.02 4.25
CA LEU A 152 -7.21 10.38 4.66
C LEU A 152 -7.90 11.17 3.53
N ALA A 153 -7.36 11.10 2.31
CA ALA A 153 -7.96 11.74 1.15
C ALA A 153 -9.37 11.18 0.91
N SER A 154 -9.58 9.88 1.12
CA SER A 154 -10.90 9.24 0.91
C SER A 154 -11.90 9.49 2.04
N GLY A 155 -11.53 10.22 3.11
CA GLY A 155 -12.41 10.51 4.24
C GLY A 155 -12.50 9.39 5.28
N ASP A 156 -11.67 8.34 5.18
CA ASP A 156 -11.60 7.25 6.17
C ASP A 156 -10.14 7.08 6.61
N PRO A 157 -9.61 7.97 7.48
CA PRO A 157 -8.20 7.96 7.88
C PRO A 157 -7.75 6.66 8.55
N ALA A 158 -8.66 5.99 9.27
CA ALA A 158 -8.40 4.74 9.96
C ALA A 158 -8.46 3.52 9.03
N GLY A 159 -9.08 3.65 7.85
CA GLY A 159 -9.27 2.55 6.89
C GLY A 159 -10.26 1.50 7.39
N GLN A 160 -11.25 1.91 8.20
CA GLN A 160 -12.22 1.02 8.84
C GLN A 160 -13.18 0.38 7.84
N SER A 161 -13.50 1.08 6.75
CA SER A 161 -14.36 0.56 5.68
C SER A 161 -13.82 -0.71 5.01
N ASN A 162 -12.53 -1.03 5.21
CA ASN A 162 -11.90 -2.23 4.69
C ASN A 162 -10.78 -2.71 5.63
N ASP A 163 -11.14 -2.98 6.88
CA ASP A 163 -10.23 -3.52 7.90
C ASP A 163 -10.31 -5.06 8.04
N ALA A 164 -11.49 -5.64 7.82
CA ALA A 164 -11.79 -7.04 8.03
C ALA A 164 -11.18 -7.95 6.95
N PHE A 165 -10.73 -9.12 7.37
CA PHE A 165 -10.25 -10.17 6.47
C PHE A 165 -11.44 -10.97 5.93
N SER A 166 -11.80 -10.75 4.67
CA SER A 166 -12.67 -11.66 3.91
C SER A 166 -12.00 -13.03 3.67
N GLY A 167 -12.79 -14.05 3.33
CA GLY A 167 -12.28 -15.40 3.03
C GLY A 167 -11.22 -15.43 1.93
N TRP A 168 -11.34 -14.58 0.90
CA TRP A 168 -10.30 -14.41 -0.12
C TRP A 168 -8.96 -13.94 0.43
N ASN A 169 -8.95 -13.14 1.50
CA ASN A 169 -7.69 -12.74 2.13
C ASN A 169 -7.04 -13.94 2.82
N TRP A 170 -7.83 -14.75 3.52
CA TRP A 170 -7.34 -15.96 4.19
C TRP A 170 -6.78 -16.99 3.20
N PHE A 171 -7.37 -17.08 2.00
CA PHE A 171 -6.85 -17.91 0.92
C PHE A 171 -5.40 -17.57 0.53
N PHE A 172 -4.97 -16.31 0.65
CA PHE A 172 -3.57 -15.91 0.42
C PHE A 172 -2.72 -15.94 1.69
N VAL A 173 -3.30 -15.61 2.84
CA VAL A 173 -2.58 -15.54 4.11
C VAL A 173 -2.10 -16.91 4.57
N VAL A 174 -2.95 -17.94 4.51
CA VAL A 174 -2.60 -19.28 5.02
C VAL A 174 -1.45 -19.91 4.22
N PRO A 175 -1.50 -20.01 2.87
CA PRO A 175 -0.38 -20.55 2.10
C PRO A 175 0.87 -19.69 2.23
N GLY A 176 0.72 -18.36 2.25
CA GLY A 176 1.83 -17.44 2.44
C GLY A 176 2.58 -17.68 3.75
N ALA A 177 1.84 -17.84 4.86
CA ALA A 177 2.41 -18.16 6.16
C ALA A 177 3.13 -19.52 6.16
N LEU A 178 2.57 -20.54 5.50
CA LEU A 178 3.22 -21.85 5.35
C LEU A 178 4.54 -21.73 4.56
N ILE A 179 4.55 -20.97 3.47
CA ILE A 179 5.77 -20.73 2.68
C ILE A 179 6.82 -19.99 3.51
N TRP A 180 6.45 -19.05 4.37
CA TRP A 180 7.39 -18.40 5.30
C TRP A 180 8.05 -19.43 6.23
N VAL A 181 7.28 -20.34 6.83
CA VAL A 181 7.82 -21.40 7.70
C VAL A 181 8.78 -22.30 6.91
N MET A 182 8.39 -22.74 5.72
CA MET A 182 9.25 -23.57 4.87
C MET A 182 10.53 -22.84 4.45
N ALA A 183 10.43 -21.57 4.09
CA ALA A 183 11.57 -20.74 3.72
C ALA A 183 12.54 -20.55 4.90
N THR A 184 12.03 -20.34 6.11
CA THR A 184 12.86 -20.24 7.32
C THR A 184 13.55 -21.57 7.64
N VAL A 185 12.84 -22.69 7.60
CA VAL A 185 13.44 -24.02 7.83
C VAL A 185 14.52 -24.31 6.78
N GLY A 186 14.21 -24.07 5.50
CA GLY A 186 15.16 -24.25 4.41
C GLY A 186 16.41 -23.37 4.56
N PHE A 187 16.23 -22.11 4.96
CA PHE A 187 17.35 -21.21 5.24
C PHE A 187 18.23 -21.69 6.39
N VAL A 188 17.64 -22.15 7.51
CA VAL A 188 18.41 -22.68 8.66
C VAL A 188 19.21 -23.91 8.26
N LEU A 189 18.60 -24.85 7.55
CA LEU A 189 19.30 -26.06 7.07
C LEU A 189 20.46 -25.70 6.14
N LEU A 190 20.25 -24.75 5.22
CA LEU A 190 21.28 -24.27 4.31
C LEU A 190 22.43 -23.59 5.05
N ALA A 191 22.12 -22.71 6.01
CA ALA A 191 23.11 -21.96 6.77
C ALA A 191 23.92 -22.83 7.75
N LEU A 192 23.35 -23.91 8.27
CA LEU A 192 24.07 -24.88 9.12
C LEU A 192 24.94 -25.84 8.31
N GLY A 193 24.63 -26.05 7.04
CA GLY A 193 25.39 -26.93 6.14
C GLY A 193 26.49 -26.22 5.33
N SER A 194 26.56 -24.89 5.38
CA SER A 194 27.50 -24.03 4.65
C SER A 194 28.72 -23.63 5.46
#